data_AF-A0A7W7FU79-F1
#
_entry.id   AF-A0A7W7FU79-F1
#
_cell.length_a   1.000
_cell.length_b   1.000
_cell.length_c   1.000
_cell.angle_alpha   90.00
_cell.angle_beta   90.00
_cell.angle_gamma   90.00
#
_symmetry.space_group_name_H-M   'P 1'
#
loop_
_entity.id
_entity.type
_entity.pdbx_description
1 polymer ?
#
loop_
_entity_poly.entity_id
_entity_poly.type
_entity_poly.pdbx_seq_one_letter_code
_entity_poly.pdbx_strand_id
1 'polypeptide(L)'
;MSSFPERSRQAEDAALPVRQRLLALRDCVKAFPVYGHHATWRHVITWARIPRRLEDDLESLGRAVRELRAARAVWLPVVAEFAERRLAEKALGRRVLATGDVWLTRRFEVYCPDPDLRPVESMARVVARVIDGHRDGSVWGRECVVCGAGRAVEVVCPGCGVFIPGSARWKWR
;
A
#
# COMPACT_ATOMS: atom_id res chain seq x y z
N MET A 1 -4.47 -5.66 20.98
CA MET A 1 -3.97 -6.09 19.66
C MET A 1 -2.51 -5.69 19.56
N SER A 2 -1.63 -6.60 19.13
CA SER A 2 -0.21 -6.30 18.92
C SER A 2 0.00 -5.22 17.85
N SER A 3 0.97 -4.33 18.07
CA SER A 3 1.27 -3.22 17.16
C SER A 3 2.01 -3.69 15.90
N PHE A 4 2.02 -2.88 14.82
CA PHE A 4 2.80 -3.21 13.62
C PHE A 4 4.28 -3.46 13.93
N PRO A 5 5.00 -2.61 14.72
CA PRO A 5 6.40 -2.87 15.06
C PRO A 5 6.62 -4.21 15.75
N GLU A 6 5.72 -4.60 16.64
CA GLU A 6 5.80 -5.89 17.34
C GLU A 6 5.61 -7.07 16.38
N ARG A 7 4.56 -7.04 15.54
CA ARG A 7 4.33 -8.05 14.51
C ARG A 7 5.48 -8.13 13.50
N SER A 8 6.03 -6.97 13.16
CA SER A 8 7.16 -6.87 12.25
C SER A 8 8.40 -7.56 12.83
N ARG A 9 8.71 -7.36 14.11
CA ARG A 9 9.79 -8.09 14.80
C ARG A 9 9.52 -9.59 14.85
N GLN A 10 8.29 -10.01 15.18
CA GLN A 10 7.92 -11.43 15.22
C GLN A 10 8.07 -12.13 13.86
N ALA A 11 7.81 -11.44 12.75
CA ALA A 11 7.97 -12.04 11.42
C ALA A 11 9.45 -12.20 11.02
N GLU A 12 10.32 -11.31 11.49
CA GLU A 12 11.78 -11.38 11.29
C GLU A 12 12.48 -12.34 12.27
N ASP A 13 11.87 -12.64 13.41
CA ASP A 13 12.47 -13.46 14.47
C ASP A 13 12.65 -14.92 14.05
N ALA A 14 13.90 -15.31 13.79
CA ALA A 14 14.28 -16.66 13.39
C ALA A 14 14.10 -17.71 14.50
N ALA A 15 13.98 -17.31 15.77
CA ALA A 15 13.72 -18.24 16.87
C ALA A 15 12.25 -18.69 16.92
N LEU A 16 11.34 -17.97 16.26
CA LEU A 16 9.92 -18.33 16.23
C LEU A 16 9.61 -19.39 15.18
N PRO A 17 8.63 -20.28 15.45
CA PRO A 17 8.14 -21.22 14.45
C PRO A 17 7.69 -20.50 13.17
N VAL A 18 8.02 -21.08 12.01
CA VAL A 18 7.71 -20.53 10.68
C VAL A 18 6.26 -20.08 10.53
N ARG A 19 5.33 -20.89 11.05
CA ARG A 19 3.89 -20.57 11.06
C ARG A 19 3.57 -19.29 11.83
N GLN A 20 4.21 -19.05 12.96
CA GLN A 20 4.00 -17.83 13.75
C GLN A 20 4.54 -16.60 13.02
N ARG A 21 5.72 -16.73 12.38
CA ARG A 21 6.31 -15.67 11.57
C ARG A 21 5.42 -15.29 10.38
N LEU A 22 4.84 -16.29 9.70
CA LEU A 22 3.87 -16.07 8.61
C LEU A 22 2.60 -15.36 9.07
N LEU A 23 2.05 -15.75 10.23
CA LEU A 23 0.89 -15.07 10.81
C LEU A 23 1.20 -13.62 11.17
N ALA A 24 2.39 -13.37 11.72
CA ALA A 24 2.85 -12.02 12.03
C ALA A 24 2.99 -11.17 10.75
N LEU A 25 3.55 -11.73 9.66
CA LEU A 25 3.59 -11.07 8.35
C LEU A 25 2.18 -10.74 7.83
N ARG A 26 1.23 -11.67 7.94
CA ARG A 26 -0.16 -11.43 7.53
C ARG A 26 -0.80 -10.30 8.34
N ASP A 27 -0.52 -10.21 9.64
CA ASP A 27 -0.99 -9.09 10.47
C ASP A 27 -0.33 -7.76 10.07
N CYS A 28 0.96 -7.77 9.71
CA CYS A 28 1.64 -6.60 9.13
C CYS A 28 0.96 -6.12 7.84
N VAL A 29 0.57 -7.04 6.96
CA VAL A 29 -0.14 -6.73 5.70
C VAL A 29 -1.51 -6.11 5.97
N LYS A 30 -2.29 -6.65 6.93
CA LYS A 30 -3.58 -6.05 7.34
C LYS A 30 -3.45 -4.63 7.87
N ALA A 31 -2.32 -4.31 8.50
CA ALA A 31 -2.06 -2.99 9.07
C ALA A 31 -1.62 -1.95 8.04
N PHE A 32 -1.47 -2.31 6.76
CA PHE A 32 -1.08 -1.39 5.68
C PHE A 32 -2.27 -1.07 4.75
N PRO A 33 -2.91 0.11 4.90
CA PRO A 33 -4.15 0.42 4.18
C PRO A 33 -3.92 0.89 2.74
N VAL A 34 -2.81 1.58 2.42
CA VAL A 34 -2.61 2.24 1.10
C VAL A 34 -2.88 1.31 -0.07
N TYR A 35 -2.42 0.08 0.09
CA TYR A 35 -2.42 -0.94 -0.93
C TYR A 35 -3.43 -2.01 -0.49
N GLY A 36 -4.38 -2.37 -1.36
CA GLY A 36 -5.43 -3.34 -1.05
C GLY A 36 -4.85 -4.63 -0.45
N HIS A 37 -5.49 -5.25 0.55
CA HIS A 37 -4.93 -6.44 1.24
C HIS A 37 -4.37 -7.50 0.27
N HIS A 38 -5.14 -7.86 -0.76
CA HIS A 38 -4.73 -8.84 -1.78
C HIS A 38 -3.56 -8.35 -2.62
N ALA A 39 -3.61 -7.09 -3.06
CA ALA A 39 -2.56 -6.48 -3.87
C ALA A 39 -1.25 -6.39 -3.05
N THR A 40 -1.34 -6.05 -1.77
CA THR A 40 -0.21 -5.97 -0.83
C THR A 40 0.42 -7.33 -0.64
N TRP A 41 -0.41 -8.32 -0.31
CA TRP A 41 0.00 -9.71 -0.13
C TRP A 41 0.72 -10.25 -1.38
N ARG A 42 0.15 -10.02 -2.57
CA ARG A 42 0.73 -10.46 -3.84
C ARG A 42 2.06 -9.78 -4.13
N HIS A 43 2.14 -8.47 -3.92
CA HIS A 43 3.37 -7.70 -4.11
C HIS A 43 4.47 -8.24 -3.18
N VAL A 44 4.22 -8.40 -1.88
CA VAL A 44 5.25 -8.83 -0.93
C VAL A 44 5.70 -10.27 -1.17
N ILE A 45 4.79 -11.20 -1.48
CA ILE A 45 5.17 -12.59 -1.83
C ILE A 45 6.14 -12.59 -3.00
N THR A 46 5.83 -11.80 -4.03
CA THR A 46 6.61 -11.81 -5.26
C THR A 46 7.94 -11.08 -5.09
N TRP A 47 7.92 -9.88 -4.50
CA TRP A 47 9.10 -9.08 -4.24
C TRP A 47 10.10 -9.81 -3.35
N ALA A 48 9.61 -10.40 -2.26
CA ALA A 48 10.43 -11.14 -1.33
C ALA A 48 10.77 -12.56 -1.80
N ARG A 49 10.22 -13.00 -2.94
CA ARG A 49 10.39 -14.34 -3.52
C ARG A 49 10.06 -15.45 -2.51
N ILE A 50 8.92 -15.32 -1.82
CA ILE A 50 8.50 -16.31 -0.83
C ILE A 50 8.27 -17.65 -1.54
N PRO A 51 9.00 -18.72 -1.15
CA PRO A 51 8.89 -20.03 -1.79
C PRO A 51 7.56 -20.71 -1.44
N ARG A 52 7.21 -21.76 -2.21
CA ARG A 52 6.04 -22.60 -1.92
C ARG A 52 6.19 -23.37 -0.60
N ARG A 53 7.42 -23.81 -0.28
CA ARG A 53 7.80 -24.40 1.01
C ARG A 53 8.67 -23.38 1.73
N LEU A 54 8.18 -22.86 2.85
CA LEU A 54 8.83 -21.75 3.55
C LEU A 54 10.21 -22.17 4.11
N GLU A 55 10.40 -23.45 4.36
CA GLU A 55 11.64 -24.06 4.81
C GLU A 55 12.79 -23.89 3.79
N ASP A 56 12.46 -23.74 2.49
CA ASP A 56 13.46 -23.54 1.43
C ASP A 56 14.14 -22.16 1.54
N ASP A 57 13.45 -21.17 2.12
CA ASP A 57 13.98 -19.82 2.36
C ASP A 57 13.22 -19.13 3.50
N LEU A 58 13.73 -19.32 4.71
CA LEU A 58 13.20 -18.71 5.93
C LEU A 58 13.42 -17.18 5.98
N GLU A 59 14.36 -16.65 5.22
CA GLU A 59 14.68 -15.23 5.19
C GLU A 59 13.67 -14.45 4.34
N SER A 60 13.01 -15.12 3.38
CA SER A 60 11.96 -14.53 2.54
C SER A 60 10.87 -13.78 3.33
N LEU A 61 10.50 -14.25 4.52
CA LEU A 61 9.56 -13.56 5.40
C LEU A 61 10.13 -12.22 5.91
N GLY A 62 11.41 -12.18 6.24
CA GLY A 62 12.11 -10.96 6.63
C GLY A 62 12.17 -9.95 5.49
N ARG A 63 12.49 -10.38 4.26
CA ARG A 63 12.42 -9.52 3.06
C ARG A 63 11.05 -8.90 2.87
N ALA A 64 9.99 -9.69 3.02
CA ALA A 64 8.61 -9.21 2.88
C ALA A 64 8.26 -8.15 3.93
N VAL A 65 8.69 -8.34 5.18
CA VAL A 65 8.48 -7.37 6.26
C VAL A 65 9.25 -6.08 6.03
N ARG A 66 10.51 -6.16 5.60
CA ARG A 66 11.33 -4.98 5.30
C ARG A 66 10.73 -4.16 4.17
N GLU A 67 10.16 -4.81 3.15
CA GLU A 67 9.45 -4.14 2.07
C GLU A 67 8.22 -3.37 2.58
N LEU A 68 7.40 -4.01 3.43
CA LEU A 68 6.25 -3.34 4.05
C LEU A 68 6.68 -2.17 4.94
N ARG A 69 7.76 -2.34 5.70
CA ARG A 69 8.31 -1.30 6.57
C ARG A 69 8.76 -0.10 5.75
N ALA A 70 9.45 -0.33 4.63
CA ALA A 70 9.87 0.72 3.71
C ALA A 70 8.66 1.48 3.13
N ALA A 71 7.64 0.76 2.64
CA ALA A 71 6.41 1.39 2.14
C ALA A 71 5.66 2.19 3.21
N ARG A 72 5.63 1.68 4.45
CA ARG A 72 5.05 2.40 5.59
C ARG A 72 5.82 3.65 5.97
N ALA A 73 7.15 3.63 5.88
CA ALA A 73 7.97 4.80 6.17
C ALA A 73 7.66 5.96 5.21
N VAL A 74 7.24 5.66 3.98
CA VAL A 74 6.74 6.66 3.02
C VAL A 74 5.34 7.14 3.38
N TRP A 75 4.44 6.24 3.80
CA TRP A 75 3.03 6.57 4.05
C TRP A 75 2.77 7.30 5.38
N LEU A 76 3.41 6.87 6.48
CA LEU A 76 3.10 7.38 7.81
C LEU A 76 3.31 8.89 7.96
N PRO A 77 4.38 9.52 7.41
CA PRO A 77 4.54 10.97 7.45
C PRO A 77 3.37 11.71 6.79
N VAL A 78 2.87 11.20 5.66
CA VAL A 78 1.76 11.81 4.92
C VAL A 78 0.47 11.79 5.74
N VAL A 79 0.18 10.68 6.42
CA VAL A 79 -0.99 10.57 7.31
C VAL A 79 -0.84 11.45 8.56
N ALA A 80 0.36 11.54 9.12
CA ALA A 80 0.62 12.39 10.27
C ALA A 80 0.41 13.88 9.92
N GLU A 81 1.00 14.34 8.82
CA GLU A 81 0.83 15.70 8.30
C GLU A 81 -0.66 16.03 8.07
N PHE A 82 -1.40 15.10 7.45
CA PHE A 82 -2.83 15.24 7.26
C PHE A 82 -3.61 15.32 8.58
N ALA A 83 -3.28 14.46 9.55
CA ALA A 83 -3.94 14.45 10.85
C ALA A 83 -3.71 15.77 11.61
N GLU A 84 -2.49 16.29 11.62
CA GLU A 84 -2.12 17.57 12.22
C GLU A 84 -2.88 18.73 11.56
N ARG A 85 -2.88 18.79 10.22
CA ARG A 85 -3.66 19.78 9.47
C ARG A 85 -5.15 19.72 9.80
N ARG A 86 -5.73 18.52 9.87
CA ARG A 86 -7.14 18.34 10.22
C ARG A 86 -7.45 18.74 11.65
N LEU A 87 -6.54 18.53 12.60
CA LEU A 87 -6.73 18.99 13.97
C LEU A 87 -6.78 20.53 14.03
N ALA A 88 -5.84 21.21 13.36
CA ALA A 88 -5.81 22.67 13.29
C ALA A 88 -7.06 23.26 12.60
N GLU A 89 -7.47 22.69 11.47
CA GLU A 89 -8.67 23.11 10.75
C GLU A 89 -9.95 22.91 11.58
N LYS A 90 -10.07 21.78 12.29
CA LYS A 90 -11.21 21.53 13.19
C LYS A 90 -11.28 22.55 14.32
N ALA A 91 -10.14 22.93 14.91
CA ALA A 91 -10.08 23.97 15.93
C ALA A 91 -10.56 25.34 15.40
N LEU A 92 -10.32 25.61 14.10
CA LEU A 92 -10.80 26.80 13.40
C LEU A 92 -12.23 26.66 12.84
N GLY A 93 -12.98 25.61 13.23
CA GLY A 93 -14.36 25.37 12.80
C GLY A 93 -14.52 24.77 11.39
N ARG A 94 -13.43 24.52 10.66
CA ARG A 94 -13.46 23.93 9.31
C ARG A 94 -13.60 22.41 9.36
N ARG A 95 -14.85 21.94 9.27
CA ARG A 95 -15.20 20.51 9.36
C ARG A 95 -15.27 19.78 8.01
N VAL A 96 -15.40 20.52 6.91
CA VAL A 96 -15.42 19.96 5.54
C VAL A 96 -13.99 19.59 5.12
N LEU A 97 -13.84 18.44 4.47
CA LEU A 97 -12.58 17.97 3.92
C LEU A 97 -12.31 18.61 2.56
N ALA A 98 -11.07 19.02 2.28
CA ALA A 98 -10.68 19.46 0.94
C ALA A 98 -10.81 18.30 -0.07
N THR A 99 -11.30 18.57 -1.29
CA THR A 99 -11.44 17.54 -2.34
C THR A 99 -10.11 16.83 -2.63
N GLY A 100 -9.00 17.57 -2.60
CA GLY A 100 -7.64 17.04 -2.77
C GLY A 100 -7.18 16.13 -1.63
N ASP A 101 -7.88 16.07 -0.50
CA ASP A 101 -7.54 15.23 0.66
C ASP A 101 -8.47 14.01 0.80
N VAL A 102 -9.48 13.85 -0.06
CA VAL A 102 -10.48 12.76 0.04
C VAL A 102 -9.81 11.38 0.02
N TRP A 103 -8.77 11.20 -0.80
CA TRP A 103 -8.02 9.95 -0.92
C TRP A 103 -7.31 9.56 0.40
N LEU A 104 -6.89 10.52 1.22
CA LEU A 104 -6.25 10.26 2.53
C LEU A 104 -7.21 9.62 3.55
N THR A 105 -8.51 9.66 3.29
CA THR A 105 -9.55 9.06 4.15
C THR A 105 -10.04 7.70 3.67
N ARG A 106 -9.64 7.28 2.47
CA ARG A 106 -10.04 5.99 1.90
C ARG A 106 -9.11 4.89 2.40
N ARG A 107 -9.67 3.68 2.48
CA ARG A 107 -8.96 2.52 3.01
C ARG A 107 -8.02 1.84 2.02
N PHE A 108 -8.17 2.05 0.71
CA PHE A 108 -7.36 1.43 -0.34
C PHE A 108 -7.28 2.35 -1.57
N GLU A 109 -6.06 2.67 -2.02
CA GLU A 109 -5.83 3.50 -3.22
C GLU A 109 -5.22 2.72 -4.39
N VAL A 110 -4.64 1.54 -4.12
CA VAL A 110 -4.10 0.66 -5.15
C VAL A 110 -4.82 -0.68 -5.12
N TYR A 111 -5.44 -1.03 -6.24
CA TYR A 111 -6.04 -2.34 -6.50
C TYR A 111 -5.38 -3.00 -7.71
N CYS A 112 -5.28 -4.32 -7.68
CA CYS A 112 -4.67 -5.12 -8.75
C CYS A 112 -5.56 -6.36 -8.97
N PRO A 113 -6.46 -6.35 -9.96
CA PRO A 113 -7.36 -7.48 -10.21
C PRO A 113 -6.64 -8.65 -10.90
N ASP A 114 -5.69 -8.34 -11.78
CA ASP A 114 -4.87 -9.34 -12.45
C ASP A 114 -3.66 -9.68 -11.57
N PRO A 115 -3.47 -10.96 -11.17
CA PRO A 115 -2.35 -11.36 -10.32
C PRO A 115 -1.00 -11.48 -11.04
N ASP A 116 -0.98 -11.47 -12.37
CA ASP A 116 0.21 -11.60 -13.20
C ASP A 116 0.75 -10.25 -13.64
N LEU A 117 -0.12 -9.26 -13.81
CA LEU A 117 0.24 -7.85 -14.03
C LEU A 117 0.46 -7.13 -12.71
N ARG A 118 1.69 -6.71 -12.41
CA ARG A 118 2.02 -5.98 -11.18
C ARG A 118 3.18 -5.01 -11.39
N PRO A 119 3.36 -4.00 -10.54
CA PRO A 119 4.58 -3.22 -10.52
C PRO A 119 5.78 -4.12 -10.20
N VAL A 120 6.86 -3.96 -10.98
CA VAL A 120 8.14 -4.67 -10.76
C VAL A 120 9.06 -3.94 -9.79
N GLU A 121 8.78 -2.67 -9.51
CA GLU A 121 9.53 -1.85 -8.56
C GLU A 121 9.07 -2.09 -7.11
N SER A 122 9.85 -1.56 -6.16
CA SER A 122 9.51 -1.65 -4.74
C SER A 122 8.18 -0.96 -4.45
N MET A 123 7.41 -1.54 -3.52
CA MET A 123 6.17 -1.00 -3.00
C MET A 123 6.36 0.41 -2.46
N ALA A 124 7.51 0.70 -1.82
CA ALA A 124 7.82 2.05 -1.36
C ALA A 124 7.84 3.07 -2.50
N ARG A 125 8.42 2.71 -3.66
CA ARG A 125 8.42 3.57 -4.86
C ARG A 125 7.01 3.74 -5.43
N VAL A 126 6.26 2.64 -5.53
CA VAL A 126 4.88 2.67 -6.02
C VAL A 126 4.03 3.60 -5.15
N VAL A 127 4.14 3.48 -3.83
CA VAL A 127 3.41 4.31 -2.86
C VAL A 127 3.80 5.77 -2.98
N ALA A 128 5.10 6.08 -3.10
CA ALA A 128 5.56 7.45 -3.30
C ALA A 128 4.95 8.07 -4.57
N ARG A 129 5.00 7.36 -5.71
CA ARG A 129 4.41 7.84 -6.97
C ARG A 129 2.91 8.05 -6.90
N VAL A 130 2.19 7.19 -6.18
CA VAL A 130 0.74 7.36 -5.96
C VAL A 130 0.46 8.60 -5.11
N ILE A 131 1.23 8.83 -4.05
CA ILE A 131 1.13 10.03 -3.20
C ILE A 131 1.38 11.30 -4.01
N ASP A 132 2.49 11.34 -4.76
CA ASP A 132 2.86 12.49 -5.58
C ASP A 132 1.79 12.73 -6.65
N GLY A 133 1.31 11.67 -7.28
CA GLY A 133 0.25 11.76 -8.27
C GLY A 133 -1.08 12.29 -7.73
N HIS A 134 -1.42 12.00 -6.47
CA HIS A 134 -2.57 12.61 -5.83
C HIS A 134 -2.35 14.08 -5.49
N ARG A 135 -1.12 14.46 -5.11
CA ARG A 135 -0.75 15.84 -4.76
C ARG A 135 -0.75 16.76 -5.98
N ASP A 136 -0.25 16.29 -7.12
CA ASP A 136 -0.17 17.07 -8.37
C ASP A 136 -1.37 16.85 -9.32
N GLY A 137 -2.25 15.91 -8.99
CA GLY A 137 -3.44 15.57 -9.77
C GLY A 137 -3.18 14.65 -10.97
N SER A 138 -1.94 14.23 -11.22
CA SER A 138 -1.55 13.33 -12.32
C SER A 138 -2.15 11.93 -12.19
N VAL A 139 -2.68 11.53 -11.03
CA VAL A 139 -3.50 10.31 -10.92
C VAL A 139 -4.69 10.30 -11.89
N TRP A 140 -5.19 11.47 -12.30
CA TRP A 140 -6.26 11.64 -13.28
C TRP A 140 -5.76 11.84 -14.71
N GLY A 141 -4.44 11.75 -14.92
CA GLY A 141 -3.80 11.85 -16.22
C GLY A 141 -4.03 10.61 -17.10
N ARG A 142 -3.60 10.72 -18.37
CA ARG A 142 -3.62 9.63 -19.36
C ARG A 142 -2.44 8.67 -19.21
N GLU A 143 -1.53 8.94 -18.29
CA GLU A 143 -0.39 8.08 -18.00
C GLU A 143 -0.55 7.46 -16.61
N CYS A 144 -0.07 6.23 -16.46
CA CYS A 144 -0.04 5.58 -15.17
C CYS A 144 1.05 6.21 -14.31
N VAL A 145 0.67 6.80 -13.17
CA VAL A 145 1.64 7.34 -12.20
C VAL A 145 2.64 6.29 -11.70
N VAL A 146 2.32 4.99 -11.80
CA VAL A 146 3.21 3.92 -11.35
C VAL A 146 4.20 3.48 -12.42
N CYS A 147 3.77 3.20 -13.66
CA CYS A 147 4.65 2.63 -14.68
C CYS A 147 4.79 3.47 -15.96
N GLY A 148 4.18 4.65 -16.02
CA GLY A 148 4.21 5.55 -17.18
C GLY A 148 3.41 5.07 -18.40
N ALA A 149 2.83 3.88 -18.37
CA ALA A 149 2.06 3.36 -19.49
C ALA A 149 0.80 4.21 -19.73
N GLY A 150 0.48 4.44 -21.01
CA GLY A 150 -0.79 5.06 -21.40
C GLY A 150 -1.96 4.27 -20.85
N ARG A 151 -2.89 4.94 -20.17
CA ARG A 151 -4.11 4.35 -19.61
C ARG A 151 -5.29 5.28 -19.77
N ALA A 152 -6.47 4.70 -19.91
CA ALA A 152 -7.70 5.43 -19.65
C ALA A 152 -7.87 5.66 -18.14
N VAL A 153 -8.46 6.79 -17.77
CA VAL A 153 -8.82 7.10 -16.38
C VAL A 153 -9.81 6.05 -15.88
N GLU A 154 -9.69 5.62 -14.61
CA GLU A 154 -10.55 4.59 -14.01
C GLU A 154 -10.54 3.23 -14.73
N VAL A 155 -9.41 2.89 -15.36
CA VAL A 155 -9.15 1.55 -15.90
C VAL A 155 -7.90 0.97 -15.23
N VAL A 156 -7.91 -0.35 -15.05
CA VAL A 156 -6.73 -1.12 -14.63
C VAL A 156 -5.59 -0.83 -15.61
N CYS A 157 -4.45 -0.37 -15.11
CA CYS A 157 -3.32 -0.07 -15.98
C CYS A 157 -2.86 -1.36 -16.71
N PRO A 158 -2.78 -1.37 -18.05
CA PRO A 158 -2.37 -2.57 -18.79
C PRO A 158 -0.89 -2.90 -18.61
N GLY A 159 -0.06 -1.92 -18.20
CA GLY A 159 1.38 -2.12 -18.00
C GLY A 159 1.73 -2.76 -16.65
N CYS A 160 1.08 -2.33 -15.57
CA CYS A 160 1.44 -2.78 -14.22
C CYS A 160 0.26 -3.28 -13.38
N GLY A 161 -0.94 -3.40 -13.94
CA GLY A 161 -2.13 -3.92 -13.25
C GLY A 161 -2.72 -2.98 -12.19
N VAL A 162 -2.12 -1.80 -11.98
CA VAL A 162 -2.56 -0.85 -10.95
C VAL A 162 -3.85 -0.15 -11.39
N PHE A 163 -4.86 -0.26 -10.53
CA PHE A 163 -6.09 0.53 -10.56
C PHE A 163 -6.09 1.51 -9.38
N ILE A 164 -6.30 2.79 -9.69
CA ILE A 164 -6.49 3.86 -8.71
C ILE A 164 -7.94 4.33 -8.86
N PRO A 165 -8.80 4.11 -7.87
CA PRO A 165 -10.22 4.44 -7.99
C PRO A 165 -10.45 5.95 -8.13
N GLY A 166 -11.33 6.30 -9.07
CA GLY A 166 -11.92 7.62 -9.30
C GLY A 166 -12.27 8.45 -8.05
N SER A 167 -12.19 9.78 -8.17
CA SER A 167 -12.65 10.71 -7.11
C SER A 167 -14.17 10.76 -6.96
N ALA A 168 -14.96 10.12 -7.82
CA ALA A 168 -16.40 10.03 -7.62
C ALA A 168 -16.99 8.71 -8.17
N ARG A 169 -17.83 8.02 -7.38
CA ARG A 169 -18.82 7.00 -7.80
C ARG A 169 -18.47 5.51 -7.88
N TRP A 170 -17.34 5.03 -7.36
CA TRP A 170 -17.23 3.57 -7.15
C TRP A 170 -18.03 3.12 -5.92
N LYS A 171 -19.32 2.86 -6.13
CA LYS A 171 -20.15 2.07 -5.22
C LYS A 171 -19.88 0.59 -5.50
N TRP A 172 -19.45 -0.15 -4.49
CA TRP A 172 -19.49 -1.60 -4.48
C TRP A 172 -20.93 -2.03 -4.82
N ARG A 173 -21.15 -2.59 -6.00
CA ARG A 173 -22.32 -3.42 -6.30
C ARG A 173 -21.92 -4.86 -6.12
#